data_AF-A0A1F2Y252-F1
#
_entry.id   AF-A0A1F2Y252-F1
#
_cell.length_a   1.000
_cell.length_b   1.000
_cell.length_c   1.000
_cell.angle_alpha   90.00
_cell.angle_beta   90.00
_cell.angle_gamma   90.00
#
_symmetry.space_group_name_H-M   'P 1'
#
loop_
_entity.id
_entity.type
_entity.pdbx_description
1 polymer ?
#
loop_
_entity_poly.entity_id
_entity_poly.type
_entity_poly.pdbx_seq_one_letter_code
_entity_poly.pdbx_strand_id
1 'polypeptide(L)'
;MAVVMFLDSDANQATGDPENLGADFIIELFSGEIILFRWDGTDFSVSATQASLSYSWSGGATIRINASDLNNTRRLNFDVTAISNIAFDPVTGEADCGPGGANCKRDFAPAVGFYTYEVKITPATLVVRRVTTTPATPVAGKPFTMRLVAARSDTGAVLQNGRVTCIGRAGTTRLRAQAARVTGGAAVCTWLIPKTATGKTFRGTTTVAFEGLRATRSISRKIR
;
A
#
# COMPACT_ATOMS: atom_id res chain seq x y z
N MET A 1 14.38 17.28 14.43
CA MET A 1 12.97 16.83 14.42
C MET A 1 12.97 15.36 14.74
N ALA A 2 12.03 14.92 15.57
CA ALA A 2 11.84 13.53 15.94
C ALA A 2 10.40 13.11 15.61
N VAL A 3 10.21 11.83 15.36
CA VAL A 3 8.89 11.18 15.41
C VAL A 3 9.02 10.00 16.36
N VAL A 4 8.19 9.96 17.39
CA VAL A 4 8.10 8.85 18.35
C VAL A 4 6.72 8.23 18.21
N MET A 5 6.65 6.91 18.18
CA MET A 5 5.39 6.17 18.11
C MET A 5 5.38 5.10 19.18
N PHE A 6 4.34 5.07 20.02
CA PHE A 6 4.04 3.95 20.89
C PHE A 6 3.10 2.99 20.18
N LEU A 7 3.41 1.70 20.20
CA LEU A 7 2.68 0.65 19.49
C LEU A 7 2.23 -0.42 20.48
N ASP A 8 0.94 -0.56 20.67
CA ASP A 8 0.30 -1.75 21.26
C ASP A 8 -0.03 -2.71 20.10
N SER A 9 0.76 -3.78 20.01
CA SER A 9 0.84 -4.69 18.86
C SER A 9 -0.08 -5.90 18.98
N ASP A 10 -0.64 -6.15 20.16
CA ASP A 10 -1.60 -7.23 20.40
C ASP A 10 -3.01 -6.73 20.78
N ALA A 11 -3.18 -5.41 20.89
CA ALA A 11 -4.39 -4.73 21.32
C ALA A 11 -4.81 -5.10 22.76
N ASN A 12 -3.83 -5.31 23.63
CA ASN A 12 -4.02 -5.68 25.03
C ASN A 12 -3.19 -4.78 25.94
N GLN A 13 -3.86 -3.84 26.63
CA GLN A 13 -3.14 -2.90 27.48
C GLN A 13 -2.44 -3.52 28.70
N ALA A 14 -2.69 -4.80 28.98
CA ALA A 14 -2.11 -5.51 30.12
C ALA A 14 -0.76 -6.20 29.83
N THR A 15 -0.31 -6.25 28.57
CA THR A 15 0.90 -6.99 28.15
C THR A 15 2.11 -6.10 27.90
N GLY A 16 1.89 -4.83 27.51
CA GLY A 16 2.94 -3.84 27.33
C GLY A 16 3.16 -2.92 28.54
N ASP A 17 3.69 -1.73 28.28
CA ASP A 17 3.97 -0.72 29.29
C ASP A 17 2.67 -0.13 29.89
N PRO A 18 2.41 -0.30 31.21
CA PRO A 18 1.19 0.20 31.85
C PRO A 18 1.08 1.74 31.87
N GLU A 19 2.19 2.48 31.75
CA GLU A 19 2.18 3.95 31.73
C GLU A 19 1.86 4.51 30.33
N ASN A 20 2.08 3.70 29.28
CA ASN A 20 1.90 4.10 27.88
C ASN A 20 0.86 3.22 27.18
N LEU A 21 -0.29 3.03 27.83
CA LEU A 21 -1.47 2.34 27.27
C LEU A 21 -1.18 0.92 26.79
N GLY A 22 -0.24 0.23 27.44
CA GLY A 22 0.22 -1.12 27.09
C GLY A 22 1.00 -1.20 25.79
N ALA A 23 1.77 -0.17 25.46
CA ALA A 23 2.68 -0.23 24.33
C ALA A 23 3.69 -1.38 24.48
N ASP A 24 3.76 -2.25 23.47
CA ASP A 24 4.74 -3.33 23.37
C ASP A 24 6.05 -2.84 22.74
N PHE A 25 5.96 -1.82 21.87
CA PHE A 25 7.07 -1.31 21.09
C PHE A 25 7.07 0.21 21.02
N ILE A 26 8.26 0.79 20.83
CA ILE A 26 8.44 2.19 20.44
C ILE A 26 9.17 2.22 19.11
N ILE A 27 8.69 3.01 18.16
CA ILE A 27 9.48 3.41 17.00
C ILE A 27 9.94 4.84 17.20
N GLU A 28 11.25 5.06 17.19
CA GLU A 28 11.85 6.38 17.24
C GLU A 28 12.55 6.66 15.92
N LEU A 29 12.17 7.76 15.26
CA LEU A 29 12.87 8.36 14.13
C LEU A 29 13.49 9.67 14.59
N PHE A 30 14.80 9.68 14.78
CA PHE A 30 15.55 10.83 15.28
C PHE A 30 16.82 11.06 14.49
N SER A 31 17.09 12.31 14.09
CA SER A 31 18.31 12.68 13.35
C SER A 31 18.63 11.82 12.11
N GLY A 32 17.61 11.25 11.46
CA GLY A 32 17.76 10.40 10.28
C GLY A 32 18.04 8.92 10.59
N GLU A 33 18.03 8.55 11.87
CA GLU A 33 18.10 7.17 12.32
C GLU A 33 16.70 6.70 12.76
N ILE A 34 16.36 5.46 12.44
CA ILE A 34 15.11 4.84 12.88
C ILE A 34 15.43 3.59 13.71
N ILE A 35 14.89 3.52 14.91
CA ILE A 35 15.13 2.43 15.86
C ILE A 35 13.80 1.89 16.36
N LEU A 36 13.71 0.57 16.50
CA LEU A 36 12.61 -0.10 17.19
C LEU A 36 13.09 -0.52 18.58
N PHE A 37 12.35 -0.11 19.60
CA PHE A 37 12.49 -0.59 20.96
C PHE A 37 11.32 -1.51 21.32
N ARG A 38 11.55 -2.42 22.26
CA ARG A 38 10.58 -3.39 22.75
C ARG A 38 10.52 -3.34 24.27
N TRP A 39 9.30 -3.37 24.81
CA TRP A 39 9.04 -3.53 26.23
C TRP A 39 9.49 -4.91 26.70
N ASP A 40 10.30 -4.94 27.76
CA ASP A 40 10.78 -6.19 28.38
C ASP A 40 10.09 -6.53 29.71
N GLY A 41 9.10 -5.73 30.12
CA GLY A 41 8.40 -5.84 31.40
C GLY A 41 8.81 -4.78 32.42
N THR A 42 9.94 -4.10 32.20
CA THR A 42 10.42 -3.02 33.07
C THR A 42 10.83 -1.78 32.29
N ASP A 43 11.45 -1.94 31.12
CA ASP A 43 11.89 -0.82 30.29
C ASP A 43 11.81 -1.16 28.79
N PHE A 44 12.01 -0.16 27.93
CA PHE A 44 12.16 -0.31 26.50
C PHE A 44 13.63 -0.47 26.12
N SER A 45 13.98 -1.67 25.64
CA SER A 45 15.32 -1.97 25.11
C SER A 45 15.28 -2.11 23.59
N VAL A 46 16.42 -1.89 22.93
CA VAL A 46 16.50 -2.01 21.46
C VAL A 46 16.06 -3.40 21.02
N SER A 47 15.09 -3.46 20.11
CA SER A 47 14.51 -4.71 19.64
C SER A 47 15.53 -5.49 18.80
N ALA A 48 15.68 -6.78 19.11
CA ALA A 48 16.48 -7.70 18.31
C ALA A 48 15.88 -7.95 16.91
N THR A 49 14.60 -7.68 16.71
CA THR A 49 13.87 -7.93 15.45
C THR A 49 13.43 -6.63 14.80
N GLN A 50 14.36 -5.94 14.12
CA GLN A 50 14.09 -4.69 13.42
C GLN A 50 14.65 -4.64 12.00
N ALA A 51 15.03 -5.78 11.43
CA ALA A 51 15.69 -5.86 10.13
C ALA A 51 14.84 -5.35 8.96
N SER A 52 13.50 -5.34 9.11
CA SER A 52 12.59 -4.79 8.10
C SER A 52 12.24 -3.32 8.31
N LEU A 53 12.63 -2.74 9.44
CA LEU A 53 12.34 -1.36 9.78
C LEU A 53 13.07 -0.43 8.80
N SER A 54 12.30 0.44 8.16
CA SER A 54 12.83 1.44 7.26
C SER A 54 11.92 2.65 7.23
N TYR A 55 12.45 3.79 6.77
CA TYR A 55 11.66 4.99 6.59
C TYR A 55 11.99 5.69 5.28
N SER A 56 11.08 6.54 4.85
CA SER A 56 11.29 7.49 3.76
C SER A 56 10.62 8.80 4.08
N TRP A 57 11.18 9.92 3.61
CA TRP A 57 10.61 11.25 3.81
C TRP A 57 10.14 11.85 2.48
N SER A 58 8.84 12.12 2.33
CA SER A 58 8.28 12.82 1.17
C SER A 58 7.04 13.60 1.59
N GLY A 59 7.23 14.85 2.03
CA GLY A 59 6.16 15.67 2.64
C GLY A 59 5.74 15.22 4.05
N GLY A 60 6.28 14.11 4.55
CA GLY A 60 6.07 13.53 5.87
C GLY A 60 6.80 12.19 6.00
N ALA A 61 6.86 11.64 7.22
CA ALA A 61 7.46 10.34 7.48
C ALA A 61 6.56 9.21 6.96
N THR A 62 7.13 8.29 6.18
CA THR A 62 6.52 6.98 5.90
C THR A 62 7.42 5.91 6.50
N ILE A 63 6.92 5.23 7.53
CA ILE A 63 7.60 4.14 8.23
C ILE A 63 7.08 2.81 7.70
N ARG A 64 7.99 1.85 7.49
CA ARG A 64 7.69 0.49 7.02
C ARG A 64 8.34 -0.51 7.97
N ILE A 65 7.57 -1.49 8.39
CA ILE A 65 8.02 -2.60 9.24
C ILE A 65 7.15 -3.82 8.95
N ASN A 66 7.74 -5.02 8.94
CA ASN A 66 7.02 -6.26 8.78
C ASN A 66 6.32 -6.65 10.08
N ALA A 67 5.14 -7.27 9.98
CA ALA A 67 4.45 -7.80 11.15
C ALA A 67 5.30 -8.82 11.94
N SER A 68 6.22 -9.54 11.29
CA SER A 68 7.14 -10.48 11.96
C SER A 68 8.04 -9.82 13.00
N ASP A 69 8.41 -8.56 12.76
CA ASP A 69 9.24 -7.76 13.66
C ASP A 69 8.44 -7.21 14.87
N LEU A 70 7.10 -7.26 14.75
CA LEU A 70 6.11 -6.87 15.75
C LEU A 70 5.27 -8.08 16.21
N ASN A 71 5.96 -9.18 16.52
CA ASN A 71 5.37 -10.42 17.05
C ASN A 71 4.22 -11.02 16.21
N ASN A 72 4.31 -10.91 14.88
CA ASN A 72 3.30 -11.35 13.92
C ASN A 72 1.90 -10.73 14.12
N THR A 73 1.85 -9.48 14.58
CA THR A 73 0.62 -8.75 14.86
C THR A 73 -0.45 -8.85 13.75
N ARG A 74 -1.72 -8.86 14.18
CA ARG A 74 -2.93 -8.71 13.35
C ARG A 74 -3.74 -7.47 13.71
N ARG A 75 -3.33 -6.74 14.76
CA ARG A 75 -4.02 -5.57 15.30
C ARG A 75 -2.95 -4.59 15.74
N LEU A 76 -3.08 -3.35 15.32
CA LEU A 76 -2.10 -2.34 15.66
C LEU A 76 -2.81 -1.13 16.23
N ASN A 77 -2.57 -0.87 17.50
CA ASN A 77 -2.91 0.37 18.15
C ASN A 77 -1.65 1.22 18.22
N PHE A 78 -1.71 2.48 17.80
CA PHE A 78 -0.55 3.35 17.95
C PHE A 78 -0.92 4.83 18.11
N ASP A 79 -0.02 5.58 18.73
CA ASP A 79 0.05 7.02 18.61
C ASP A 79 1.26 7.45 17.77
N VAL A 80 1.29 8.75 17.49
CA VAL A 80 2.43 9.43 16.91
C VAL A 80 2.62 10.74 17.65
N THR A 81 3.83 10.96 18.15
CA THR A 81 4.28 12.24 18.66
C THR A 81 5.33 12.82 17.71
N ALA A 82 5.01 13.92 17.04
CA ALA A 82 5.98 14.69 16.27
C ALA A 82 6.64 15.74 17.17
N ILE A 83 7.98 15.78 17.16
CA ILE A 83 8.76 16.69 18.01
C ILE A 83 9.65 17.57 17.14
N SER A 84 9.56 18.89 17.33
CA SER A 84 10.37 19.89 16.64
C SER A 84 11.02 20.86 17.62
N ASN A 85 11.93 21.70 17.11
CA ASN A 85 12.69 22.66 17.90
C ASN A 85 13.42 22.03 19.10
N ILE A 86 13.98 20.82 18.90
CA ILE A 86 14.64 20.04 19.94
C ILE A 86 15.97 20.73 20.28
N ALA A 87 16.09 21.21 21.52
CA ALA A 87 17.38 21.63 22.07
C ALA A 87 18.19 20.41 22.49
N PHE A 88 19.51 20.58 22.53
CA PHE A 88 20.44 19.56 22.97
C PHE A 88 21.28 20.12 24.10
N ASP A 89 21.47 19.32 25.15
CA ASP A 89 22.40 19.65 26.21
C ASP A 89 23.82 19.72 25.62
N PRO A 90 24.54 20.84 25.78
CA PRO A 90 25.85 21.02 25.16
C PRO A 90 26.97 20.18 25.81
N VAL A 91 26.73 19.58 26.98
CA VAL A 91 27.67 18.75 27.73
C VAL A 91 27.45 17.27 27.44
N THR A 92 26.22 16.78 27.51
CA THR A 92 25.90 15.35 27.29
C THR A 92 25.56 15.04 25.83
N GLY A 93 25.12 16.04 25.06
CA GLY A 93 24.61 15.86 23.70
C GLY A 93 23.21 15.24 23.65
N GLU A 94 22.55 15.06 24.79
CA GLU A 94 21.21 14.48 24.89
C GLU A 94 20.14 15.51 24.51
N ALA A 95 18.99 15.03 24.03
CA ALA A 95 17.86 15.89 23.72
C ALA A 95 17.29 16.50 25.02
N ASP A 96 17.39 17.81 25.16
CA ASP A 96 16.81 18.55 26.27
C ASP A 96 15.42 19.06 25.88
N CYS A 97 14.39 18.31 26.26
CA CYS A 97 13.02 18.78 26.08
C CYS A 97 12.46 19.58 27.27
N GLY A 98 13.21 19.71 28.37
CA GLY A 98 12.84 20.41 29.60
C GLY A 98 11.49 20.01 30.22
N PRO A 99 11.19 20.45 31.46
CA PRO A 99 9.84 20.37 32.01
C PRO A 99 8.89 21.24 31.17
N GLY A 100 7.72 20.71 30.79
CA GLY A 100 6.68 21.46 30.08
C GLY A 100 6.94 21.75 28.60
N GLY A 101 7.95 21.15 27.97
CA GLY A 101 8.20 21.30 26.53
C GLY A 101 8.73 22.68 26.11
N ALA A 102 9.37 23.42 27.01
CA ALA A 102 9.96 24.73 26.68
C ALA A 102 10.96 24.62 25.51
N ASN A 103 11.72 23.53 25.50
CA ASN A 103 12.79 23.26 24.54
C ASN A 103 12.42 22.20 23.49
N CYS A 104 11.13 21.82 23.38
CA CYS A 104 10.60 20.90 22.38
C CYS A 104 9.14 21.22 22.07
N LYS A 105 8.78 21.41 20.79
CA LYS A 105 7.39 21.53 20.36
C LYS A 105 6.85 20.16 19.98
N ARG A 106 5.80 19.71 20.67
CA ARG A 106 5.18 18.40 20.49
C ARG A 106 3.80 18.54 19.87
N ASP A 107 3.51 17.67 18.93
CA ASP A 107 2.18 17.48 18.35
C ASP A 107 1.82 16.00 18.44
N PHE A 108 0.61 15.72 18.90
CA PHE A 108 0.15 14.37 19.25
C PHE A 108 -0.98 13.94 18.33
N ALA A 109 -0.89 12.73 17.81
CA ALA A 109 -1.91 12.13 16.98
C ALA A 109 -2.12 10.66 17.38
N PRO A 110 -3.31 10.27 17.88
CA PRO A 110 -4.45 11.15 18.17
C PRO A 110 -4.16 12.05 19.38
N ALA A 111 -5.04 13.04 19.63
CA ALA A 111 -4.89 13.91 20.79
C ALA A 111 -5.00 13.14 22.13
N VAL A 112 -5.71 12.01 22.15
CA VAL A 112 -5.86 11.12 23.30
C VAL A 112 -5.94 9.67 22.80
N GLY A 113 -5.21 8.77 23.44
CA GLY A 113 -5.28 7.33 23.18
C GLY A 113 -4.50 6.90 21.94
N PHE A 114 -4.94 5.79 21.33
CA PHE A 114 -4.36 5.22 20.12
C PHE A 114 -5.34 5.23 18.95
N TYR A 115 -4.81 5.36 17.73
CA TYR A 115 -5.53 4.92 16.56
C TYR A 115 -5.51 3.39 16.49
N THR A 116 -6.66 2.78 16.22
CA THR A 116 -6.80 1.33 16.13
C THR A 116 -6.95 0.88 14.68
N TYR A 117 -6.14 -0.10 14.29
CA TYR A 117 -6.14 -0.68 12.95
C TYR A 117 -6.09 -2.22 12.97
N GLU A 118 -6.70 -2.83 11.96
CA GLU A 118 -6.46 -4.24 11.64
C GLU A 118 -5.29 -4.37 10.66
N VAL A 119 -4.33 -5.24 10.98
CA VAL A 119 -3.17 -5.51 10.13
C VAL A 119 -3.50 -6.63 9.15
N LYS A 120 -3.71 -6.25 7.89
CA LYS A 120 -3.94 -7.19 6.79
C LYS A 120 -2.60 -7.69 6.26
N ILE A 121 -2.12 -8.80 6.80
CA ILE A 121 -0.87 -9.45 6.34
C ILE A 121 -1.05 -10.36 5.11
N THR A 122 -2.29 -10.64 4.70
CA THR A 122 -2.54 -11.41 3.49
C THR A 122 -1.99 -10.60 2.31
N PRO A 123 -1.07 -11.17 1.50
CA PRO A 123 -0.47 -10.44 0.39
C PRO A 123 -1.55 -9.80 -0.47
N ALA A 124 -1.47 -8.48 -0.66
CA ALA A 124 -2.43 -7.77 -1.47
C ALA A 124 -2.42 -8.37 -2.88
N THR A 125 -3.60 -8.63 -3.42
CA THR A 125 -3.79 -9.00 -4.83
C THR A 125 -4.60 -7.93 -5.55
N LEU A 126 -4.54 -7.95 -6.88
CA LEU A 126 -5.48 -7.19 -7.71
C LEU A 126 -6.66 -8.08 -8.07
N VAL A 127 -7.86 -7.63 -7.76
CA VAL A 127 -9.10 -8.31 -8.08
C VAL A 127 -9.80 -7.60 -9.24
N VAL A 128 -10.29 -8.38 -10.20
CA VAL A 128 -11.08 -7.85 -11.32
C VAL A 128 -12.50 -7.59 -10.82
N ARG A 129 -12.91 -6.32 -10.78
CA ARG A 129 -14.25 -5.91 -10.33
C ARG A 129 -15.26 -5.91 -11.46
N ARG A 130 -14.86 -5.45 -12.65
CA ARG A 130 -15.75 -5.33 -13.80
C ARG A 130 -14.98 -5.43 -15.10
N VAL A 131 -15.56 -6.10 -16.09
CA VAL A 131 -15.07 -6.08 -17.46
C VAL A 131 -16.21 -5.70 -18.40
N THR A 132 -15.97 -4.70 -19.25
CA THR A 132 -16.91 -4.28 -20.28
C THR A 132 -16.22 -4.24 -21.64
N THR A 133 -17.00 -4.38 -22.69
CA THR A 133 -16.51 -4.32 -24.07
C THR A 133 -17.39 -3.42 -24.93
N THR A 134 -16.76 -2.70 -25.84
CA THR A 134 -17.43 -1.81 -26.79
C THR A 134 -16.85 -2.03 -28.19
N PRO A 135 -17.67 -2.43 -29.19
CA PRO A 135 -19.05 -2.91 -29.04
C PRO A 135 -19.17 -4.16 -28.14
N ALA A 136 -20.39 -4.54 -27.76
CA ALA A 136 -20.62 -5.72 -26.90
C ALA A 136 -20.16 -7.04 -27.55
N THR A 137 -20.21 -7.11 -28.88
CA THR A 137 -19.66 -8.20 -29.70
C THR A 137 -18.70 -7.59 -30.72
N PRO A 138 -17.50 -8.15 -30.94
CA PRO A 138 -16.55 -7.63 -31.91
C PRO A 138 -17.14 -7.67 -33.32
N VAL A 139 -16.93 -6.59 -34.07
CA VAL A 139 -17.43 -6.43 -35.44
C VAL A 139 -16.25 -6.25 -36.38
N ALA A 140 -16.24 -6.99 -37.49
CA ALA A 140 -15.21 -6.92 -38.51
C ALA A 140 -15.08 -5.48 -39.06
N GLY A 141 -13.83 -5.04 -39.21
CA GLY A 141 -13.50 -3.68 -39.66
C GLY A 141 -13.69 -2.58 -38.62
N LYS A 142 -14.20 -2.89 -37.41
CA LYS A 142 -14.43 -1.89 -36.36
C LYS A 142 -13.43 -2.04 -35.19
N PRO A 143 -13.11 -0.95 -34.48
CA PRO A 143 -12.43 -1.04 -33.21
C PRO A 143 -13.25 -1.84 -32.20
N PHE A 144 -12.56 -2.69 -31.45
CA PHE A 144 -13.12 -3.42 -30.32
C PHE A 144 -12.29 -3.10 -29.08
N THR A 145 -12.95 -2.48 -28.10
CA THR A 145 -12.34 -2.02 -26.87
C THR A 145 -12.79 -2.89 -25.71
N MET A 146 -11.84 -3.29 -24.87
CA MET A 146 -12.08 -3.96 -23.60
C MET A 146 -11.61 -3.06 -22.47
N ARG A 147 -12.48 -2.82 -21.48
CA ARG A 147 -12.19 -2.07 -20.26
C ARG A 147 -12.23 -3.04 -19.07
N LEU A 148 -11.14 -3.11 -18.31
CA LEU A 148 -10.99 -3.94 -17.12
C LEU A 148 -10.79 -3.03 -15.92
N VAL A 149 -11.76 -3.00 -15.00
CA VAL A 149 -11.64 -2.33 -13.71
C VAL A 149 -11.07 -3.34 -12.72
N ALA A 150 -9.88 -3.05 -12.21
CA ALA A 150 -9.26 -3.80 -11.13
C ALA A 150 -9.13 -2.91 -9.89
N ALA A 151 -9.20 -3.55 -8.73
CA ALA A 151 -9.01 -2.89 -7.45
C ALA A 151 -8.06 -3.72 -6.58
N ARG A 152 -7.40 -3.07 -5.62
CA ARG A 152 -6.67 -3.81 -4.60
C ARG A 152 -7.64 -4.55 -3.68
N SER A 153 -7.27 -5.77 -3.30
CA SER A 153 -8.06 -6.62 -2.41
C SER A 153 -8.10 -6.13 -0.94
N ASP A 154 -7.05 -5.45 -0.50
CA ASP A 154 -6.86 -5.00 0.89
C ASP A 154 -7.58 -3.67 1.20
N THR A 155 -7.50 -2.70 0.29
CA THR A 155 -8.08 -1.36 0.46
C THR A 155 -9.37 -1.14 -0.34
N GLY A 156 -9.65 -1.99 -1.34
CA GLY A 156 -10.73 -1.76 -2.28
C GLY A 156 -10.48 -0.63 -3.29
N ALA A 157 -9.33 0.05 -3.22
CA ALA A 157 -8.99 1.16 -4.09
C ALA A 157 -8.90 0.71 -5.55
N VAL A 158 -9.60 1.43 -6.44
CA VAL A 158 -9.56 1.21 -7.90
C VAL A 158 -8.26 1.76 -8.46
N LEU A 159 -7.64 1.01 -9.38
CA LEU A 159 -6.40 1.43 -10.02
C LEU A 159 -6.58 2.69 -10.86
N GLN A 160 -5.74 3.69 -10.58
CA GLN A 160 -5.66 4.92 -11.37
C GLN A 160 -4.53 4.91 -12.40
N ASN A 161 -3.53 4.06 -12.20
CA ASN A 161 -2.37 3.88 -13.07
C ASN A 161 -1.90 2.41 -13.06
N GLY A 162 -0.86 2.10 -13.84
CA GLY A 162 -0.29 0.76 -13.94
C GLY A 162 0.12 0.38 -15.37
N ARG A 163 0.88 -0.72 -15.49
CA ARG A 163 1.30 -1.26 -16.77
C ARG A 163 0.23 -2.17 -17.35
N VAL A 164 -0.27 -1.83 -18.54
CA VAL A 164 -1.28 -2.61 -19.24
C VAL A 164 -0.62 -3.43 -20.35
N THR A 165 -0.93 -4.73 -20.41
CA THR A 165 -0.53 -5.63 -21.49
C THR A 165 -1.78 -6.20 -22.17
N CYS A 166 -1.85 -6.05 -23.49
CA CYS A 166 -2.99 -6.43 -24.30
C CYS A 166 -2.57 -7.51 -25.31
N ILE A 167 -3.25 -8.65 -25.31
CA ILE A 167 -3.08 -9.70 -26.32
C ILE A 167 -4.42 -9.88 -27.03
N GLY A 168 -4.45 -9.67 -28.35
CA GLY A 168 -5.62 -9.92 -29.18
C GLY A 168 -5.32 -10.97 -30.25
N ARG A 169 -6.30 -11.81 -30.57
CA ARG A 169 -6.28 -12.73 -31.72
C ARG A 169 -7.63 -12.76 -32.41
N ALA A 170 -7.63 -12.88 -33.73
CA ALA A 170 -8.81 -13.19 -34.54
C ALA A 170 -8.57 -14.52 -35.28
N GLY A 171 -9.20 -15.60 -34.81
CA GLY A 171 -8.79 -16.95 -35.16
C GLY A 171 -7.35 -17.21 -34.66
N THR A 172 -6.46 -17.57 -35.57
CA THR A 172 -5.02 -17.78 -35.30
C THR A 172 -4.19 -16.51 -35.44
N THR A 173 -4.71 -15.47 -36.11
CA THR A 173 -3.99 -14.23 -36.39
C THR A 173 -3.87 -13.36 -35.14
N ARG A 174 -2.65 -12.97 -34.77
CA ARG A 174 -2.40 -12.04 -33.66
C ARG A 174 -2.71 -10.61 -34.07
N LEU A 175 -3.38 -9.88 -33.17
CA LEU A 175 -3.72 -8.48 -33.33
C LEU A 175 -2.84 -7.62 -32.42
N ARG A 176 -2.29 -6.54 -32.96
CA ARG A 176 -1.62 -5.49 -32.18
C ARG A 176 -2.69 -4.60 -31.55
N ALA A 177 -2.54 -4.31 -30.25
CA ALA A 177 -3.40 -3.34 -29.60
C ALA A 177 -3.00 -1.92 -30.06
N GLN A 178 -4.00 -1.11 -30.42
CA GLN A 178 -3.84 0.31 -30.74
C GLN A 178 -3.81 1.17 -29.47
N ALA A 179 -4.45 0.69 -28.39
CA ALA A 179 -4.38 1.31 -27.07
C ALA A 179 -4.10 0.24 -26.00
N ALA A 180 -3.22 0.57 -25.05
CA ALA A 180 -2.88 -0.23 -23.89
C ALA A 180 -2.47 0.69 -22.74
N ARG A 181 -3.44 1.16 -21.94
CA ARG A 181 -3.22 2.14 -20.88
C ARG A 181 -4.29 2.09 -19.81
N VAL A 182 -4.04 2.68 -18.65
CA VAL A 182 -5.07 2.95 -17.64
C VAL A 182 -5.70 4.31 -17.93
N THR A 183 -7.03 4.41 -17.98
CA THR A 183 -7.75 5.68 -18.13
C THR A 183 -9.16 5.59 -17.53
N GLY A 184 -9.53 6.59 -16.73
CA GLY A 184 -10.81 6.63 -16.01
C GLY A 184 -11.01 5.39 -15.12
N GLY A 185 -9.99 5.04 -14.32
CA GLY A 185 -10.05 3.92 -13.37
C GLY A 185 -10.08 2.52 -13.99
N ALA A 186 -9.73 2.36 -15.27
CA ALA A 186 -9.77 1.07 -15.95
C ALA A 186 -8.57 0.86 -16.85
N ALA A 187 -8.06 -0.37 -16.91
CA ALA A 187 -7.15 -0.81 -17.96
C ALA A 187 -7.92 -0.96 -19.27
N VAL A 188 -7.50 -0.24 -20.30
CA VAL A 188 -8.15 -0.18 -21.61
C VAL A 188 -7.25 -0.78 -22.66
N CYS A 189 -7.78 -1.78 -23.36
CA CYS A 189 -7.21 -2.37 -24.55
C CYS A 189 -8.13 -2.13 -25.75
N THR A 190 -7.60 -1.61 -26.85
CA THR A 190 -8.36 -1.47 -28.11
C THR A 190 -7.64 -2.16 -29.25
N TRP A 191 -8.36 -2.95 -30.03
CA TRP A 191 -7.88 -3.61 -31.23
C TRP A 191 -8.75 -3.24 -32.42
N LEU A 192 -8.15 -3.05 -33.59
CA LEU A 192 -8.91 -3.02 -34.83
C LEU A 192 -9.17 -4.46 -35.30
N ILE A 193 -10.43 -4.84 -35.43
CA ILE A 193 -10.79 -6.17 -35.92
C ILE A 193 -10.66 -6.19 -37.45
N PRO A 194 -9.92 -7.13 -38.06
CA PRO A 194 -9.77 -7.17 -39.51
C PRO A 194 -11.11 -7.35 -40.23
N LYS A 195 -11.29 -6.70 -41.39
CA LYS A 195 -12.52 -6.84 -42.21
C LYS A 195 -12.78 -8.29 -42.66
N THR A 196 -11.73 -9.09 -42.81
CA THR A 196 -11.79 -10.50 -43.23
C THR A 196 -12.00 -11.48 -42.07
N ALA A 197 -12.30 -10.99 -40.87
CA ALA A 197 -12.42 -11.80 -39.67
C ALA A 197 -13.86 -12.19 -39.29
N THR A 198 -14.86 -11.79 -40.08
CA THR A 198 -16.26 -12.21 -39.87
C THR A 198 -16.37 -13.73 -39.73
N GLY A 199 -17.16 -14.17 -38.74
CA GLY A 199 -17.33 -15.58 -38.42
C GLY A 199 -16.21 -16.22 -37.60
N LYS A 200 -15.01 -15.62 -37.57
CA LYS A 200 -13.90 -16.09 -36.72
C LYS A 200 -14.16 -15.76 -35.25
N THR A 201 -13.37 -16.37 -34.36
CA THR A 201 -13.42 -16.07 -32.93
C THR A 201 -12.35 -15.04 -32.56
N PHE A 202 -12.76 -13.93 -31.94
CA PHE A 202 -11.85 -13.03 -31.26
C PHE A 202 -11.52 -13.58 -29.87
N ARG A 203 -10.23 -13.62 -29.54
CA ARG A 203 -9.73 -13.89 -28.18
C ARG A 203 -8.90 -12.71 -27.71
N GLY A 204 -9.40 -12.00 -26.70
CA GLY A 204 -8.73 -10.86 -26.07
C GLY A 204 -8.29 -11.20 -24.66
N THR A 205 -7.10 -10.76 -24.27
CA THR A 205 -6.59 -10.83 -22.89
C THR A 205 -6.04 -9.47 -22.49
N THR A 206 -6.48 -8.98 -21.35
CA THR A 206 -5.97 -7.76 -20.72
C THR A 206 -5.36 -8.12 -19.39
N THR A 207 -4.12 -7.74 -19.20
CA THR A 207 -3.41 -7.80 -17.92
C THR A 207 -3.08 -6.39 -17.48
N VAL A 208 -3.36 -6.07 -16.22
CA VAL A 208 -2.88 -4.85 -15.55
C VAL A 208 -1.95 -5.24 -14.42
N ALA A 209 -0.82 -4.55 -14.33
CA ALA A 209 0.17 -4.72 -13.28
C ALA A 209 0.43 -3.39 -12.55
N PHE A 210 0.44 -3.42 -11.22
CA PHE A 210 0.65 -2.26 -10.36
C PHE A 210 1.31 -2.72 -9.07
N GLU A 211 2.41 -2.07 -8.65
CA GLU A 211 3.15 -2.40 -7.42
C GLU A 211 3.50 -3.89 -7.27
N GLY A 212 3.96 -4.51 -8.37
CA GLY A 212 4.28 -5.95 -8.40
C GLY A 212 3.04 -6.87 -8.47
N LEU A 213 1.85 -6.36 -8.19
CA LEU A 213 0.59 -7.09 -8.27
C LEU A 213 0.07 -7.17 -9.71
N ARG A 214 -0.74 -8.20 -10.02
CA ARG A 214 -1.30 -8.41 -11.37
C ARG A 214 -2.74 -8.88 -11.31
N ALA A 215 -3.55 -8.39 -12.25
CA ALA A 215 -4.86 -8.93 -12.56
C ALA A 215 -4.98 -9.16 -14.07
N THR A 216 -5.54 -10.30 -14.45
CA THR A 216 -5.74 -10.68 -15.85
C THR A 216 -7.18 -11.10 -16.10
N ARG A 217 -7.74 -10.68 -17.23
CA ARG A 217 -8.99 -11.25 -17.74
C ARG A 217 -8.90 -11.51 -19.23
N SER A 218 -9.52 -12.62 -19.63
CA SER A 218 -9.66 -13.01 -21.03
C SER A 218 -11.13 -13.09 -21.42
N ILE A 219 -11.40 -12.77 -22.69
CA ILE A 219 -12.71 -12.94 -23.31
C ILE A 219 -12.58 -13.66 -24.63
N SER A 220 -13.63 -14.39 -25.00
CA SER A 220 -13.77 -15.06 -26.29
C SER A 220 -15.16 -14.76 -26.85
N ARG A 221 -15.23 -14.26 -28.08
CA ARG A 221 -16.48 -13.90 -28.76
C ARG A 221 -16.37 -14.14 -30.26
N LYS A 222 -17.46 -14.58 -30.90
CA LYS A 222 -17.55 -14.66 -32.36
C LYS A 222 -17.59 -13.24 -32.94
N ILE A 223 -16.84 -13.04 -34.02
CA ILE A 223 -16.78 -11.76 -34.75
C ILE A 223 -17.96 -11.73 -35.71
N ARG A 224 -18.73 -10.64 -35.65
CA ARG A 224 -19.82 -10.33 -36.58
C ARG A 224 -19.27 -9.55 -37.78
#